data_AF-A0A9R0SC65-F1
#
_entry.id   AF-A0A9R0SC65-F1
#
_cell.length_a   1.000
_cell.length_b   1.000
_cell.length_c   1.000
_cell.angle_alpha   90.00
_cell.angle_beta   90.00
_cell.angle_gamma   90.00
#
_symmetry.space_group_name_H-M   'P 1'
#
loop_
_entity.id
_entity.type
_entity.pdbx_description
1 polymer ?
#
loop_
_entity_poly.entity_id
_entity_poly.type
_entity_poly.pdbx_seq_one_letter_code
_entity_poly.pdbx_strand_id
1 'polypeptide(L)'
;MKIGQWQHSTGPQTHMHTLPIKMKRGLLVVFWSLFCLCVANTATGNKPKHPIEFDQLEISRKYVPAKQHASASKSPSSSSVHGGSQDYQRKRDKIIAMPGQMEEAEFTQYAGYVTVDANAGRALFYYFAEAPQDPSNKPLVLWMNGGPGCSSFGAGAMLELGPFSVHSDNKTLYKKKHAWNTANMLFVEIPAGVGYSYSNTTSDYHNTGDKRSTDDAYTFLVNWLERFPMYRDRDFFITGESYAGHYVPELANLIISNNRARGATNVKLKGVAVSA
;
A
#
# COMPACT_ATOMS: atom_id res chain seq x y z
N MET A 1 64.52 -26.95 -16.15
CA MET A 1 64.26 -28.40 -16.26
C MET A 1 62.99 -28.58 -17.07
N LYS A 2 63.13 -29.19 -18.25
CA LYS A 2 62.10 -29.68 -19.20
C LYS A 2 61.11 -30.65 -18.50
N ILE A 3 59.87 -30.96 -18.88
CA ILE A 3 59.00 -30.89 -20.09
C ILE A 3 57.56 -31.12 -19.58
N GLY A 4 56.54 -30.66 -20.33
CA GLY A 4 55.18 -31.22 -20.21
C GLY A 4 54.10 -30.53 -21.04
N GLN A 5 54.25 -30.48 -22.38
CA GLN A 5 53.11 -30.24 -23.28
C GLN A 5 52.27 -31.52 -23.42
N TRP A 6 50.95 -31.39 -23.54
CA TRP A 6 50.10 -32.28 -24.33
C TRP A 6 48.94 -31.50 -24.97
N GLN A 7 48.58 -31.97 -26.16
CA GLN A 7 48.00 -31.27 -27.30
C GLN A 7 46.48 -31.02 -27.25
N HIS A 8 46.07 -30.06 -28.07
CA HIS A 8 44.69 -29.88 -28.52
C HIS A 8 44.13 -31.12 -29.23
N SER A 9 42.87 -31.44 -28.92
CA SER A 9 41.96 -32.16 -29.82
C SER A 9 40.70 -31.34 -29.99
N THR A 10 40.43 -30.97 -31.24
CA THR A 10 39.27 -30.20 -31.69
C THR A 10 38.08 -31.13 -31.93
N GLY A 11 37.05 -31.02 -31.09
CA GLY A 11 35.72 -31.58 -31.32
C GLY A 11 34.72 -30.49 -31.76
N PRO A 12 33.68 -30.84 -32.53
CA PRO A 12 32.92 -29.89 -33.35
C PRO A 12 32.10 -28.90 -32.52
N GLN A 13 32.23 -27.62 -32.88
CA GLN A 13 31.37 -26.54 -32.37
C GLN A 13 29.93 -26.76 -32.80
N THR A 14 29.05 -27.08 -31.86
CA THR A 14 27.62 -26.89 -32.04
C THR A 14 27.33 -25.39 -31.99
N HIS A 15 27.15 -24.78 -33.16
CA HIS A 15 26.63 -23.42 -33.30
C HIS A 15 25.23 -23.36 -32.66
N MET A 16 25.14 -22.83 -31.45
CA MET A 16 23.88 -22.30 -30.92
C MET A 16 23.58 -21.01 -31.68
N HIS A 17 22.68 -21.08 -32.66
CA HIS A 17 22.08 -19.91 -33.27
C HIS A 17 21.30 -19.13 -32.20
N THR A 18 21.94 -18.14 -31.59
CA THR A 18 21.23 -17.06 -30.89
C THR A 18 20.58 -16.18 -31.94
N LEU A 19 19.28 -16.36 -32.17
CA LEU A 19 18.47 -15.39 -32.89
C LEU A 19 18.36 -14.13 -32.01
N PRO A 20 18.73 -12.94 -32.53
CA PRO A 20 18.50 -11.71 -31.79
C PRO A 20 17.01 -11.38 -31.88
N ILE A 21 16.25 -11.62 -30.82
CA ILE A 21 14.90 -11.05 -30.68
C ILE A 21 15.08 -9.56 -30.41
N LYS A 22 15.17 -8.80 -31.49
CA LYS A 22 15.11 -7.35 -31.48
C LYS A 22 13.66 -6.95 -31.20
N MET A 23 13.25 -7.00 -29.94
CA MET A 23 11.93 -6.53 -29.53
C MET A 23 11.86 -5.02 -29.77
N LYS A 24 11.09 -4.62 -30.79
CA LYS A 24 10.83 -3.22 -31.09
C LYS A 24 10.12 -2.59 -29.88
N ARG A 25 10.57 -1.42 -29.44
CA ARG A 25 10.03 -0.65 -28.30
C ARG A 25 8.49 -0.47 -28.31
N GLY A 26 7.83 -0.67 -29.44
CA GLY A 26 6.36 -0.66 -29.54
C GLY A 26 5.63 -1.91 -29.03
N LEU A 27 6.28 -3.09 -28.95
CA LEU A 27 5.59 -4.33 -28.55
C LEU A 27 5.40 -4.44 -27.02
N LEU A 28 6.28 -3.81 -26.23
CA LEU A 28 6.15 -3.74 -24.77
C LEU A 28 4.99 -2.83 -24.35
N VAL A 29 4.77 -1.73 -25.08
CA VAL A 29 3.66 -0.79 -24.86
C VAL A 29 2.31 -1.44 -25.18
N VAL A 30 2.24 -2.28 -26.21
CA VAL A 30 1.00 -2.99 -26.55
C VAL A 30 0.62 -4.04 -25.49
N PHE A 31 1.60 -4.73 -24.89
CA PHE A 31 1.33 -5.67 -23.78
C PHE A 31 0.87 -4.97 -22.49
N TRP A 32 1.40 -3.77 -22.20
CA TRP A 32 0.98 -2.99 -21.03
C TRP A 32 -0.38 -2.29 -21.24
N SER A 33 -0.65 -1.77 -22.44
CA SER A 33 -1.97 -1.22 -22.79
C SER A 33 -3.08 -2.28 -22.80
N LEU A 34 -2.77 -3.53 -23.18
CA LEU A 34 -3.71 -4.64 -23.07
C LEU A 34 -3.94 -5.10 -21.62
N PHE A 35 -2.96 -4.94 -20.72
CA PHE A 35 -3.15 -5.21 -19.30
C PHE A 35 -4.12 -4.20 -18.67
N CYS A 36 -4.00 -2.90 -19.00
CA CYS A 36 -4.96 -1.88 -18.57
C CYS A 36 -6.37 -2.07 -19.20
N LEU A 37 -6.47 -2.53 -20.46
CA LEU A 37 -7.76 -2.80 -21.09
C LEU A 37 -8.44 -4.07 -20.58
N CYS A 38 -7.71 -5.10 -20.15
CA CYS A 38 -8.32 -6.30 -19.57
C CYS A 38 -8.91 -6.05 -18.17
N VAL A 39 -8.38 -5.08 -17.42
CA VAL A 39 -9.02 -4.61 -16.17
C VAL A 39 -10.29 -3.78 -16.48
N ALA A 40 -10.32 -3.05 -17.60
CA ALA A 40 -11.50 -2.27 -18.01
C ALA A 40 -12.62 -3.13 -18.65
N ASN A 41 -12.30 -4.15 -19.45
CA ASN A 41 -13.28 -4.97 -20.18
C ASN A 41 -13.84 -6.17 -19.40
N THR A 42 -13.35 -6.45 -18.20
CA THR A 42 -14.08 -7.33 -17.26
C THR A 42 -15.20 -6.59 -16.52
N ALA A 43 -15.24 -5.25 -16.59
CA ALA A 43 -16.31 -4.44 -16.01
C ALA A 43 -17.56 -4.30 -16.92
N THR A 44 -17.50 -4.79 -18.17
CA THR A 44 -18.62 -4.71 -19.13
C THR A 44 -18.89 -6.06 -19.81
N GLY A 45 -19.01 -7.14 -19.03
CA GLY A 45 -19.24 -8.45 -19.68
C GLY A 45 -19.40 -9.65 -18.75
N ASN A 46 -20.28 -9.54 -17.75
CA ASN A 46 -21.04 -10.60 -17.05
C ASN A 46 -21.20 -10.19 -15.60
N LYS A 47 -22.46 -10.07 -15.13
CA LYS A 47 -22.74 -9.98 -13.70
C LYS A 47 -22.29 -11.31 -13.07
N PRO A 48 -21.30 -11.33 -12.16
CA PRO A 48 -21.02 -12.54 -11.39
C PRO A 48 -22.27 -12.86 -10.57
N LYS A 49 -22.74 -14.11 -10.64
CA LYS A 49 -23.97 -14.53 -9.92
C LYS A 49 -23.85 -14.43 -8.39
N HIS A 50 -22.65 -14.26 -7.86
CA HIS A 50 -22.39 -13.86 -6.47
C HIS A 50 -21.05 -13.12 -6.42
N PRO A 51 -21.01 -11.77 -6.43
CA PRO A 51 -19.79 -11.05 -6.06
C PRO A 51 -19.43 -11.42 -4.61
N ILE A 52 -18.15 -11.59 -4.32
CA ILE A 52 -17.70 -11.75 -2.94
C ILE A 52 -17.90 -10.41 -2.27
N GLU A 53 -18.96 -10.34 -1.49
CA GLU A 53 -19.34 -9.19 -0.70
C GLU A 53 -18.39 -9.09 0.49
N PHE A 54 -17.39 -8.21 0.40
CA PHE A 54 -16.49 -7.88 1.51
C PHE A 54 -17.21 -7.16 2.67
N ASP A 55 -18.54 -6.99 2.62
CA ASP A 55 -19.37 -6.54 3.75
C ASP A 55 -19.31 -7.52 4.96
N GLN A 56 -18.69 -8.69 4.82
CA GLN A 56 -18.42 -9.61 5.94
C GLN A 56 -17.19 -9.24 6.79
N LEU A 57 -16.34 -8.32 6.33
CA LEU A 57 -15.48 -7.62 7.28
C LEU A 57 -16.43 -6.67 8.02
N GLU A 58 -16.74 -6.92 9.30
CA GLU A 58 -17.46 -5.98 10.16
C GLU A 58 -16.60 -4.71 10.40
N ILE A 59 -16.24 -4.00 9.34
CA ILE A 59 -15.69 -2.65 9.40
C ILE A 59 -16.89 -1.76 9.71
N SER A 60 -17.18 -1.64 11.01
CA SER A 60 -18.27 -0.83 11.55
C SER A 60 -18.34 0.54 10.85
N ARG A 61 -19.30 0.71 9.94
CA ARG A 61 -19.64 1.96 9.22
C ARG A 61 -20.14 3.09 10.12
N LYS A 62 -20.03 2.98 11.44
CA LYS A 62 -20.47 4.02 12.38
C LYS A 62 -19.35 5.00 12.68
N TYR A 63 -19.13 5.94 11.76
CA TYR A 63 -18.53 7.23 12.11
C TYR A 63 -19.58 8.05 12.88
N VAL A 64 -19.26 8.45 14.11
CA VAL A 64 -20.06 9.39 14.91
C VAL A 64 -19.29 10.71 14.97
N PRO A 65 -19.81 11.82 14.41
CA PRO A 65 -19.13 13.10 14.49
C PRO A 65 -19.15 13.61 15.93
N ALA A 66 -18.00 14.09 16.41
CA ALA A 66 -17.91 14.76 17.71
C ALA A 66 -18.69 16.07 17.67
N LYS A 67 -19.76 16.17 18.47
CA LYS A 67 -20.52 17.41 18.66
C LYS A 67 -19.63 18.47 19.34
N GLN A 68 -19.53 19.64 18.73
CA GLN A 68 -19.01 20.84 19.37
C GLN A 68 -19.95 21.25 20.52
N HIS A 69 -19.45 21.21 21.75
CA HIS A 69 -20.01 22.00 22.85
C HIS A 69 -19.03 23.12 23.18
N ALA A 70 -19.40 24.33 22.75
CA ALA A 70 -18.82 25.55 23.27
C ALA A 70 -19.36 25.79 24.69
N SER A 71 -18.51 25.67 25.70
CA SER A 71 -18.55 26.53 26.90
C SER A 71 -17.22 26.42 27.65
N ALA A 72 -16.62 27.56 27.93
CA ALA A 72 -15.36 27.70 28.62
C ALA A 72 -15.36 27.06 30.03
N SER A 73 -14.31 26.30 30.37
CA SER A 73 -13.57 26.44 31.63
C SER A 73 -12.36 25.49 31.70
N LYS A 74 -11.28 26.06 32.24
CA LYS A 74 -9.98 25.55 32.74
C LYS A 74 -9.61 24.07 32.53
N SER A 75 -8.40 23.91 31.98
CA SER A 75 -7.61 22.68 31.80
C SER A 75 -7.38 21.89 33.09
N PRO A 76 -7.29 20.54 32.97
CA PRO A 76 -6.01 19.89 33.23
C PRO A 76 -5.61 18.86 32.15
N SER A 77 -4.29 18.83 31.86
CA SER A 77 -3.49 17.81 31.14
C SER A 77 -4.20 16.83 30.18
N SER A 78 -4.10 17.11 28.87
CA SER A 78 -4.81 16.41 27.79
C SER A 78 -4.05 15.25 27.11
N SER A 79 -3.29 14.43 27.84
CA SER A 79 -2.57 13.30 27.22
C SER A 79 -3.36 11.99 27.20
N SER A 80 -4.37 11.81 28.06
CA SER A 80 -5.06 10.51 28.23
C SER A 80 -6.26 10.28 27.30
N VAL A 81 -6.95 11.35 26.89
CA VAL A 81 -8.21 11.24 26.12
C VAL A 81 -7.96 10.87 24.65
N HIS A 82 -6.89 11.38 24.04
CA HIS A 82 -6.52 11.03 22.66
C HIS A 82 -5.89 9.63 22.54
N GLY A 83 -5.10 9.21 23.53
CA GLY A 83 -4.49 7.88 23.55
C GLY A 83 -5.51 6.73 23.63
N GLY A 84 -6.59 6.90 24.41
CA GLY A 84 -7.65 5.89 24.51
C GLY A 84 -8.46 5.70 23.22
N SER A 85 -8.68 6.78 22.46
CA SER A 85 -9.40 6.72 21.18
C SER A 85 -8.58 6.03 20.08
N GLN A 86 -7.30 6.36 19.96
CA GLN A 86 -6.44 5.78 18.92
C GLN A 86 -6.11 4.31 19.17
N ASP A 87 -5.84 3.91 20.42
CA ASP A 87 -5.61 2.50 20.77
C ASP A 87 -6.85 1.64 20.49
N TYR A 88 -8.03 2.16 20.80
CA TYR A 88 -9.31 1.51 20.46
C TYR A 88 -9.48 1.36 18.94
N GLN A 89 -9.21 2.42 18.16
CA GLN A 89 -9.28 2.34 16.69
C GLN A 89 -8.30 1.29 16.15
N ARG A 90 -7.04 1.28 16.62
CA ARG A 90 -6.04 0.28 16.22
C ARG A 90 -6.51 -1.15 16.49
N LYS A 91 -7.07 -1.41 17.67
CA LYS A 91 -7.58 -2.73 18.06
C LYS A 91 -8.75 -3.18 17.18
N ARG A 92 -9.65 -2.25 16.85
CA ARG A 92 -10.78 -2.51 15.96
C ARG A 92 -10.35 -2.77 14.51
N ASP A 93 -9.29 -2.12 14.06
CA ASP A 93 -8.76 -2.31 12.72
C ASP A 93 -8.03 -3.67 12.56
N LYS A 94 -7.79 -4.42 13.65
CA LYS A 94 -7.10 -5.71 13.62
C LYS A 94 -7.92 -6.76 12.86
N ILE A 95 -7.30 -7.38 11.87
CA ILE A 95 -7.88 -8.50 11.11
C ILE A 95 -7.52 -9.80 11.84
N ILE A 96 -8.53 -10.57 12.25
CA ILE A 96 -8.33 -11.90 12.84
C ILE A 96 -8.05 -12.93 11.74
N ALA A 97 -8.89 -12.94 10.71
CA ALA A 97 -8.69 -13.71 9.48
C ALA A 97 -9.41 -13.01 8.33
N MET A 98 -8.87 -13.10 7.12
CA MET A 98 -9.58 -12.65 5.93
C MET A 98 -10.55 -13.73 5.42
N PRO A 99 -11.69 -13.37 4.80
CA PRO A 99 -12.53 -14.33 4.11
C PRO A 99 -11.71 -15.15 3.10
N GLY A 100 -11.87 -16.48 3.13
CA GLY A 100 -11.15 -17.39 2.24
C GLY A 100 -9.71 -17.70 2.66
N GLN A 101 -9.21 -17.14 3.76
CA GLN A 101 -7.90 -17.46 4.29
C GLN A 101 -7.85 -18.91 4.79
N MET A 102 -7.07 -19.75 4.10
CA MET A 102 -7.02 -21.20 4.36
C MET A 102 -6.12 -21.58 5.54
N GLU A 103 -5.11 -20.75 5.83
CA GLU A 103 -4.11 -20.97 6.88
C GLU A 103 -4.06 -19.76 7.81
N GLU A 104 -3.84 -19.96 9.11
CA GLU A 104 -3.65 -18.85 10.04
C GLU A 104 -2.46 -17.97 9.63
N ALA A 105 -2.62 -16.66 9.77
CA ALA A 105 -1.56 -15.73 9.45
C ALA A 105 -0.51 -15.79 10.57
N GLU A 106 0.74 -16.12 10.23
CA GLU A 106 1.87 -16.08 11.16
C GLU A 106 2.35 -14.64 11.47
N PHE A 107 1.51 -13.64 11.24
CA PHE A 107 1.81 -12.22 11.41
C PHE A 107 0.54 -11.45 11.73
N THR A 108 0.69 -10.29 12.37
CA THR A 108 -0.44 -9.40 12.63
C THR A 108 -0.79 -8.59 11.39
N GLN A 109 -2.08 -8.42 11.13
CA GLN A 109 -2.58 -7.60 10.04
C GLN A 109 -3.73 -6.70 10.50
N TYR A 110 -3.86 -5.57 9.83
CA TYR A 110 -4.84 -4.53 10.13
C TYR A 110 -5.39 -3.97 8.83
N ALA A 111 -6.66 -3.57 8.82
CA ALA A 111 -7.21 -2.73 7.78
C ALA A 111 -8.24 -1.78 8.36
N GLY A 112 -8.35 -0.61 7.77
CA GLY A 112 -9.31 0.38 8.21
C GLY A 112 -9.16 1.69 7.47
N TYR A 113 -9.76 2.73 8.05
CA TYR A 113 -9.79 4.06 7.47
C TYR A 113 -9.05 5.05 8.35
N VAL A 114 -8.32 5.96 7.72
CA VAL A 114 -7.75 7.15 8.36
C VAL A 114 -8.36 8.38 7.69
N THR A 115 -9.03 9.21 8.48
CA THR A 115 -9.60 10.47 7.99
C THR A 115 -8.48 11.45 7.67
N VAL A 116 -8.51 12.01 6.48
CA VAL A 116 -7.54 13.02 6.00
C VAL A 116 -8.16 14.41 5.87
N ASP A 117 -9.49 14.49 5.77
CA ASP A 117 -10.24 15.74 5.82
C ASP A 117 -11.61 15.51 6.46
N ALA A 118 -11.76 16.00 7.68
CA ALA A 118 -12.99 15.84 8.45
C ALA A 118 -14.17 16.64 7.87
N ASN A 119 -13.90 17.80 7.25
CA ASN A 119 -14.94 18.67 6.71
C ASN A 119 -15.54 18.07 5.45
N ALA A 120 -14.68 17.57 4.55
CA ALA A 120 -15.13 16.88 3.34
C ALA A 120 -15.66 15.47 3.62
N GLY A 121 -15.38 14.92 4.81
CA GLY A 121 -15.63 13.52 5.13
C GLY A 121 -14.78 12.59 4.28
N ARG A 122 -13.52 12.96 4.04
CA ARG A 122 -12.57 12.22 3.21
C ARG A 122 -11.67 11.32 4.06
N ALA A 123 -11.62 10.04 3.70
CA ALA A 123 -10.85 9.03 4.41
C ALA A 123 -10.18 8.07 3.43
N LEU A 124 -8.93 7.71 3.75
CA LEU A 124 -8.15 6.76 2.98
C LEU A 124 -8.17 5.39 3.66
N PHE A 125 -8.40 4.35 2.86
CA PHE A 125 -8.30 2.96 3.26
C PHE A 125 -6.83 2.54 3.28
N TYR A 126 -6.50 1.68 4.24
CA TYR A 126 -5.20 1.01 4.30
C TYR A 126 -5.34 -0.47 4.62
N TYR A 127 -4.37 -1.24 4.16
CA TYR A 127 -4.07 -2.58 4.63
C TYR A 127 -2.63 -2.60 5.15
N PHE A 128 -2.42 -3.14 6.34
CA PHE A 128 -1.13 -3.22 6.99
C PHE A 128 -0.82 -4.66 7.39
N ALA A 129 0.31 -5.17 6.94
CA ALA A 129 0.80 -6.50 7.29
C ALA A 129 2.17 -6.36 7.98
N GLU A 130 2.25 -6.80 9.22
CA GLU A 130 3.52 -6.86 9.95
C GLU A 130 4.44 -7.93 9.36
N ALA A 131 5.74 -7.79 9.66
CA ALA A 131 6.66 -8.87 9.40
C ALA A 131 6.37 -10.08 10.30
N PRO A 132 6.38 -11.33 9.78
CA PRO A 132 6.14 -12.53 10.60
C PRO A 132 7.20 -12.74 11.67
N GLN A 133 8.42 -12.25 11.43
CA GLN A 133 9.57 -12.46 12.31
C GLN A 133 10.12 -11.12 12.78
N ASP A 134 10.08 -10.92 14.10
CA ASP A 134 10.60 -9.74 14.80
C ASP A 134 10.14 -8.40 14.18
N PRO A 135 8.82 -8.17 14.03
CA PRO A 135 8.30 -6.94 13.41
C PRO A 135 8.77 -5.68 14.12
N SER A 136 9.06 -5.78 15.43
CA SER A 136 9.62 -4.73 16.28
C SER A 136 11.02 -4.27 15.90
N ASN A 137 11.74 -4.94 15.01
CA ASN A 137 13.05 -4.50 14.51
C ASN A 137 13.08 -4.32 12.99
N LYS A 138 11.95 -4.53 12.30
CA LYS A 138 11.85 -4.37 10.84
C LYS A 138 11.44 -2.95 10.43
N PRO A 139 11.92 -2.43 9.28
CA PRO A 139 11.48 -1.12 8.79
C PRO A 139 9.98 -1.08 8.49
N LEU A 140 9.42 0.13 8.43
CA LEU A 140 8.10 0.40 7.88
C LEU A 140 8.25 0.79 6.41
N VAL A 141 7.48 0.15 5.54
CA VAL A 141 7.50 0.40 4.09
C VAL A 141 6.10 0.75 3.64
N LEU A 142 5.91 1.97 3.14
CA LEU A 142 4.67 2.40 2.50
C LEU A 142 4.69 2.02 1.02
N TRP A 143 3.65 1.35 0.53
CA TRP A 143 3.46 1.01 -0.88
C TRP A 143 2.27 1.75 -1.49
N MET A 144 2.47 2.27 -2.71
CA MET A 144 1.45 2.94 -3.52
C MET A 144 1.50 2.43 -4.97
N ASN A 145 0.38 1.90 -5.49
CA ASN A 145 0.23 1.70 -6.93
C ASN A 145 -0.14 3.02 -7.63
N GLY A 146 0.13 3.10 -8.93
CA GLY A 146 -0.09 4.28 -9.76
C GLY A 146 -1.46 4.30 -10.47
N GLY A 147 -1.43 4.31 -11.81
CA GLY A 147 -2.60 4.46 -12.69
C GLY A 147 -2.58 5.79 -13.45
N PRO A 148 -2.92 6.94 -12.82
CA PRO A 148 -3.45 7.13 -11.47
C PRO A 148 -4.80 6.43 -11.25
N GLY A 149 -5.11 6.06 -10.00
CA GLY A 149 -6.40 5.46 -9.64
C GLY A 149 -6.41 3.94 -9.41
N CYS A 150 -5.25 3.29 -9.50
CA CYS A 150 -5.15 1.86 -9.23
C CYS A 150 -5.07 1.58 -7.72
N SER A 151 -5.75 0.54 -7.27
CA SER A 151 -5.82 0.13 -5.87
C SER A 151 -4.50 -0.51 -5.40
N SER A 152 -3.90 0.05 -4.33
CA SER A 152 -2.71 -0.55 -3.69
C SER A 152 -3.01 -1.84 -2.93
N PHE A 153 -4.25 -2.01 -2.46
CA PHE A 153 -4.66 -3.26 -1.83
C PHE A 153 -4.91 -4.35 -2.89
N GLY A 154 -5.67 -4.04 -3.93
CA GLY A 154 -6.00 -4.94 -5.02
C GLY A 154 -4.77 -5.35 -5.84
N ALA A 155 -4.01 -4.39 -6.38
CA ALA A 155 -2.81 -4.70 -7.16
C ALA A 155 -1.64 -5.07 -6.24
N GLY A 156 -1.13 -4.11 -5.47
CA GLY A 156 0.05 -4.30 -4.62
C GLY A 156 -0.08 -5.46 -3.64
N ALA A 157 -1.09 -5.42 -2.75
CA ALA A 157 -1.18 -6.42 -1.69
C ALA A 157 -1.62 -7.79 -2.19
N MET A 158 -2.68 -7.88 -3.01
CA MET A 158 -3.25 -9.18 -3.41
C MET A 158 -2.59 -9.80 -4.64
N LEU A 159 -2.14 -9.01 -5.61
CA LEU A 159 -1.56 -9.54 -6.86
C LEU A 159 -0.04 -9.56 -6.86
N GLU A 160 0.61 -8.59 -6.23
CA GLU A 160 2.05 -8.35 -6.44
C GLU A 160 2.92 -8.82 -5.28
N LEU A 161 2.93 -8.10 -4.16
CA LEU A 161 3.96 -8.22 -3.13
C LEU A 161 3.44 -8.34 -1.69
N GLY A 162 2.12 -8.29 -1.49
CA GLY A 162 1.56 -8.58 -0.17
C GLY A 162 1.65 -10.07 0.23
N PRO A 163 1.20 -10.39 1.44
CA PRO A 163 1.39 -11.72 2.01
C PRO A 163 0.49 -12.81 1.43
N PHE A 164 -0.63 -12.43 0.81
CA PHE A 164 -1.63 -13.35 0.29
C PHE A 164 -1.94 -13.05 -1.18
N SER A 165 -2.41 -14.07 -1.89
CA SER A 165 -3.00 -13.95 -3.22
C SER A 165 -4.29 -14.76 -3.31
N VAL A 166 -5.18 -14.33 -4.21
CA VAL A 166 -6.45 -15.00 -4.47
C VAL A 166 -6.22 -16.21 -5.36
N HIS A 167 -6.78 -17.35 -5.01
CA HIS A 167 -6.80 -18.55 -5.85
C HIS A 167 -7.66 -18.34 -7.10
N SER A 168 -7.48 -19.23 -8.09
CA SER A 168 -8.27 -19.23 -9.33
C SER A 168 -9.76 -19.50 -9.13
N ASP A 169 -10.17 -20.02 -7.97
CA ASP A 169 -11.57 -20.16 -7.58
C ASP A 169 -12.22 -18.81 -7.21
N ASN A 170 -11.41 -17.74 -7.18
CA ASN A 170 -11.72 -16.40 -6.73
C ASN A 170 -12.24 -16.30 -5.28
N LYS A 171 -12.20 -17.37 -4.49
CA LYS A 171 -12.84 -17.46 -3.17
C LYS A 171 -11.85 -17.69 -2.04
N THR A 172 -10.76 -18.41 -2.31
CA THR A 172 -9.77 -18.77 -1.30
C THR A 172 -8.50 -17.96 -1.46
N LEU A 173 -7.77 -17.77 -0.37
CA LEU A 173 -6.50 -17.06 -0.30
C LEU A 173 -5.39 -18.03 0.06
N TYR A 174 -4.25 -17.91 -0.63
CA TYR A 174 -3.02 -18.62 -0.26
C TYR A 174 -1.90 -17.64 0.10
N LYS A 175 -1.01 -18.10 0.98
CA LYS A 175 0.18 -17.35 1.38
C LYS A 175 1.22 -17.35 0.26
N LYS A 176 1.79 -16.18 -0.02
CA LYS A 176 2.84 -16.04 -1.04
C LYS A 176 4.21 -16.38 -0.45
N LYS A 177 5.00 -17.16 -1.20
CA LYS A 177 6.39 -17.50 -0.82
C LYS A 177 7.33 -16.29 -0.82
N HIS A 178 7.10 -15.32 -1.70
CA HIS A 178 7.97 -14.17 -1.93
C HIS A 178 7.30 -12.83 -1.56
N ALA A 179 6.52 -12.84 -0.49
CA ALA A 179 5.89 -11.63 0.04
C ALA A 179 6.95 -10.64 0.57
N TRP A 180 6.69 -9.35 0.38
CA TRP A 180 7.54 -8.28 0.87
C TRP A 180 7.34 -7.97 2.36
N ASN A 181 6.39 -8.62 3.04
CA ASN A 181 6.28 -8.54 4.50
C ASN A 181 7.44 -9.24 5.24
N THR A 182 8.63 -9.28 4.66
CA THR A 182 9.90 -9.35 5.40
C THR A 182 10.22 -8.02 6.12
N ALA A 183 9.57 -6.93 5.68
CA ALA A 183 9.40 -5.66 6.38
C ALA A 183 7.94 -5.50 6.89
N ASN A 184 7.65 -4.42 7.62
CA ASN A 184 6.27 -4.06 7.94
C ASN A 184 5.67 -3.29 6.76
N MET A 185 4.73 -3.89 6.04
CA MET A 185 4.21 -3.39 4.77
C MET A 185 2.86 -2.67 4.96
N LEU A 186 2.83 -1.38 4.61
CA LEU A 186 1.64 -0.52 4.66
C LEU A 186 1.19 -0.16 3.24
N PHE A 187 0.03 -0.66 2.83
CA PHE A 187 -0.59 -0.36 1.56
C PHE A 187 -1.67 0.69 1.77
N VAL A 188 -1.61 1.80 1.02
CA VAL A 188 -2.60 2.87 1.09
C VAL A 188 -3.24 3.10 -0.27
N GLU A 189 -4.56 3.26 -0.29
CA GLU A 189 -5.30 3.54 -1.52
C GLU A 189 -5.47 5.05 -1.69
N ILE A 190 -4.80 5.62 -2.69
CA ILE A 190 -4.88 7.05 -3.01
C ILE A 190 -5.16 7.25 -4.51
N PRO A 191 -5.85 8.34 -4.90
CA PRO A 191 -6.59 9.28 -4.04
C PRO A 191 -7.89 8.70 -3.47
N ALA A 192 -8.65 9.51 -2.72
CA ALA A 192 -10.03 9.17 -2.36
C ALA A 192 -10.88 8.87 -3.61
N GLY A 193 -11.65 7.79 -3.57
CA GLY A 193 -12.35 7.22 -4.73
C GLY A 193 -11.67 5.98 -5.31
N VAL A 194 -10.41 5.71 -4.93
CA VAL A 194 -9.70 4.48 -5.31
C VAL A 194 -10.00 3.35 -4.33
N GLY A 195 -10.42 2.21 -4.87
CA GLY A 195 -10.72 1.01 -4.08
C GLY A 195 -11.78 1.30 -3.02
N TYR A 196 -11.38 1.20 -1.75
CA TYR A 196 -12.24 1.46 -0.60
C TYR A 196 -12.12 2.90 -0.07
N SER A 197 -11.10 3.67 -0.45
CA SER A 197 -10.96 5.08 -0.05
C SER A 197 -12.12 5.93 -0.58
N TYR A 198 -12.63 6.87 0.22
CA TYR A 198 -13.84 7.63 -0.13
C TYR A 198 -13.81 9.08 0.34
N SER A 199 -14.72 9.88 -0.22
CA SER A 199 -15.11 11.21 0.27
C SER A 199 -16.63 11.34 0.31
N ASN A 200 -17.15 11.94 1.38
CA ASN A 200 -18.57 12.33 1.45
C ASN A 200 -18.87 13.55 0.57
N THR A 201 -17.84 14.22 0.04
CA THR A 201 -17.97 15.39 -0.83
C THR A 201 -17.76 15.00 -2.29
N THR A 202 -18.84 14.98 -3.07
CA THR A 202 -18.81 14.51 -4.47
C THR A 202 -17.82 15.26 -5.35
N SER A 203 -17.60 16.56 -5.12
CA SER A 203 -16.63 17.34 -5.91
C SER A 203 -15.18 16.88 -5.73
N ASP A 204 -14.84 16.14 -4.66
CA ASP A 204 -13.49 15.62 -4.48
C ASP A 204 -13.08 14.61 -5.54
N TYR A 205 -14.05 13.88 -6.10
CA TYR A 205 -13.80 12.90 -7.16
C TYR A 205 -13.49 13.55 -8.52
N HIS A 206 -13.82 14.83 -8.68
CA HIS A 206 -13.57 15.59 -9.91
C HIS A 206 -12.40 16.56 -9.77
N ASN A 207 -12.06 16.95 -8.54
CA ASN A 207 -11.01 17.91 -8.22
C ASN A 207 -9.76 17.23 -7.64
N THR A 208 -9.43 16.04 -8.10
CA THR A 208 -8.23 15.30 -7.68
C THR A 208 -7.01 15.63 -8.56
N GLY A 209 -5.81 15.46 -8.02
CA GLY A 209 -4.55 15.71 -8.71
C GLY A 209 -3.36 15.51 -7.78
N ASP A 210 -2.14 15.46 -8.35
CA ASP A 210 -0.90 15.09 -7.65
C ASP A 210 -0.76 15.76 -6.29
N LYS A 211 -0.83 17.09 -6.25
CA LYS A 211 -0.74 17.85 -5.00
C LYS A 211 -1.74 17.39 -3.93
N ARG A 212 -3.03 17.23 -4.29
CA ARG A 212 -4.05 16.82 -3.32
C ARG A 212 -3.84 15.40 -2.85
N SER A 213 -3.54 14.48 -3.76
CA SER A 213 -3.26 13.07 -3.46
C SER A 213 -2.08 12.95 -2.50
N THR A 214 -1.01 13.70 -2.75
CA THR A 214 0.20 13.68 -1.93
C THR A 214 -0.01 14.38 -0.57
N ASP A 215 -0.73 15.51 -0.51
CA ASP A 215 -1.08 16.18 0.75
C ASP A 215 -1.96 15.28 1.65
N ASP A 216 -2.96 14.61 1.05
CA ASP A 216 -3.81 13.65 1.75
C ASP A 216 -2.99 12.43 2.20
N ALA A 217 -2.06 11.92 1.39
CA ALA A 217 -1.16 10.82 1.76
C ALA A 217 -0.23 11.19 2.93
N TYR A 218 0.28 12.43 2.97
CA TYR A 218 1.05 12.93 4.10
C TYR A 218 0.20 13.01 5.37
N THR A 219 -1.01 13.57 5.27
CA THR A 219 -1.96 13.66 6.39
C THR A 219 -2.33 12.27 6.91
N PHE A 220 -2.57 11.33 6.00
CA PHE A 220 -2.78 9.92 6.31
C PHE A 220 -1.60 9.35 7.11
N LEU A 221 -0.37 9.53 6.65
CA LEU A 221 0.82 8.98 7.30
C LEU A 221 0.96 9.51 8.74
N VAL A 222 0.81 10.82 8.94
CA VAL A 222 0.89 11.43 10.27
C VAL A 222 -0.20 10.87 11.19
N ASN A 223 -1.46 10.84 10.72
CA ASN A 223 -2.59 10.34 11.51
C ASN A 223 -2.48 8.82 11.77
N TRP A 224 -1.94 8.07 10.82
CA TRP A 224 -1.67 6.63 10.98
C TRP A 224 -0.59 6.39 12.03
N LEU A 225 0.48 7.18 12.05
CA LEU A 225 1.53 7.09 13.08
C LEU A 225 1.02 7.48 14.48
N GLU A 226 0.00 8.32 14.59
CA GLU A 226 -0.71 8.56 15.85
C GLU A 226 -1.49 7.33 16.32
N ARG A 227 -2.08 6.57 15.38
CA ARG A 227 -2.78 5.30 15.67
C ARG A 227 -1.82 4.14 15.97
N PHE A 228 -0.66 4.14 15.33
CA PHE A 228 0.39 3.14 15.43
C PHE A 228 1.69 3.73 15.99
N PRO A 229 1.68 4.21 17.26
CA PRO A 229 2.78 5.01 17.81
C PRO A 229 4.11 4.24 17.91
N MET A 230 4.06 2.90 17.97
CA MET A 230 5.24 2.03 17.99
C MET A 230 6.07 2.06 16.69
N TYR A 231 5.56 2.68 15.63
CA TYR A 231 6.24 2.83 14.35
C TYR A 231 6.84 4.21 14.12
N ARG A 232 6.62 5.20 15.00
CA ARG A 232 7.12 6.59 14.82
C ARG A 232 8.63 6.67 14.63
N ASP A 233 9.39 5.91 15.40
CA ASP A 233 10.86 5.93 15.36
C ASP A 233 11.47 4.90 14.39
N ARG A 234 10.62 4.24 13.60
CA ARG A 234 11.05 3.19 12.68
C ARG A 234 11.69 3.78 11.44
N ASP A 235 12.73 3.12 10.93
CA ASP A 235 13.24 3.42 9.60
C ASP A 235 12.10 3.28 8.60
N PHE A 236 11.83 4.35 7.86
CA PHE A 236 10.68 4.47 6.97
C PHE A 236 11.12 4.58 5.51
N PHE A 237 10.48 3.81 4.64
CA PHE A 237 10.70 3.85 3.19
C PHE A 237 9.38 4.07 2.47
N ILE A 238 9.44 4.79 1.36
CA ILE A 238 8.29 4.97 0.46
C ILE A 238 8.59 4.24 -0.83
N THR A 239 7.69 3.36 -1.24
CA THR A 239 7.82 2.57 -2.45
C THR A 239 6.54 2.67 -3.28
N GLY A 240 6.67 2.46 -4.58
CA GLY A 240 5.50 2.43 -5.45
C GLY A 240 5.85 2.15 -6.90
N GLU A 241 4.81 2.01 -7.71
CA GLU A 241 4.94 1.71 -9.13
C GLU A 241 4.11 2.59 -10.06
N SER A 242 4.52 2.62 -11.34
CA SER A 242 3.82 3.33 -12.41
C SER A 242 3.68 4.82 -12.07
N TYR A 243 2.47 5.37 -12.12
CA TYR A 243 2.19 6.77 -11.76
C TYR A 243 2.58 7.14 -10.32
N ALA A 244 2.81 6.16 -9.43
CA ALA A 244 3.40 6.45 -8.12
C ALA A 244 4.82 7.04 -8.22
N GLY A 245 5.47 6.99 -9.38
CA GLY A 245 6.66 7.79 -9.67
C GLY A 245 6.45 9.31 -9.53
N HIS A 246 5.20 9.80 -9.54
CA HIS A 246 4.85 11.15 -9.11
C HIS A 246 4.64 11.22 -7.59
N TYR A 247 3.81 10.34 -7.04
CA TYR A 247 3.43 10.36 -5.62
C TYR A 247 4.60 10.16 -4.65
N VAL A 248 5.48 9.20 -4.93
CA VAL A 248 6.60 8.81 -4.06
C VAL A 248 7.58 9.97 -3.82
N PRO A 249 8.16 10.62 -4.85
CA PRO A 249 9.08 11.74 -4.63
C PRO A 249 8.39 12.98 -4.06
N GLU A 250 7.14 13.26 -4.44
CA GLU A 250 6.39 14.37 -3.85
C GLU A 250 6.15 14.18 -2.35
N LEU A 251 5.74 12.97 -1.93
CA LEU A 251 5.50 12.64 -0.52
C LEU A 251 6.80 12.69 0.27
N ALA A 252 7.89 12.17 -0.29
CA ALA A 252 9.22 12.27 0.32
C ALA A 252 9.62 13.72 0.56
N ASN A 253 9.40 14.60 -0.42
CA ASN A 253 9.68 16.03 -0.30
C ASN A 253 8.81 16.71 0.77
N LEU A 254 7.52 16.39 0.85
CA LEU A 254 6.63 16.88 1.91
C LEU A 254 7.11 16.45 3.31
N ILE A 255 7.53 15.19 3.47
CA ILE A 255 8.06 14.69 4.74
C ILE A 255 9.33 15.44 5.14
N ILE A 256 10.30 15.57 4.22
CA ILE A 256 11.57 16.26 4.50
C ILE A 256 11.30 17.73 4.87
N SER A 257 10.39 18.38 4.15
CA SER A 257 10.03 19.79 4.40
C SER A 257 9.38 19.96 5.77
N ASN A 258 8.43 19.09 6.12
CA ASN A 258 7.76 19.14 7.42
C ASN A 258 8.71 18.79 8.57
N ASN A 259 9.58 17.77 8.43
CA ASN A 259 10.56 17.41 9.46
C ASN A 259 11.50 18.57 9.85
N ARG A 260 11.72 19.55 8.97
CA ARG A 260 12.54 20.75 9.24
C ARG A 260 11.79 21.83 10.04
N ALA A 261 10.46 21.75 10.13
CA ALA A 261 9.67 22.70 10.88
C ALA A 261 9.79 22.49 12.41
N ARG A 262 9.61 23.55 13.20
CA ARG A 262 9.64 23.45 14.67
C ARG A 262 8.41 22.69 15.17
N GLY A 263 8.62 21.66 16.00
CA GLY A 263 7.52 20.83 16.54
C GLY A 263 6.96 19.79 15.57
N ALA A 264 7.72 19.44 14.53
CA ALA A 264 7.29 18.52 13.48
C ALA A 264 7.16 17.06 13.93
N THR A 265 6.26 16.33 13.26
CA THR A 265 6.22 14.87 13.27
C THR A 265 7.48 14.34 12.60
N ASN A 266 8.46 13.90 13.38
CA ASN A 266 9.76 13.46 12.88
C ASN A 266 9.66 12.07 12.23
N VAL A 267 9.24 12.00 10.96
CA VAL A 267 9.21 10.74 10.21
C VAL A 267 10.62 10.38 9.76
N LYS A 268 11.13 9.24 10.19
CA LYS A 268 12.51 8.80 9.93
C LYS A 268 12.69 8.21 8.51
N LEU A 269 12.41 9.01 7.49
CA LEU A 269 12.54 8.65 6.08
C LEU A 269 14.01 8.28 5.75
N LYS A 270 14.23 7.07 5.24
CA LYS A 270 15.55 6.52 4.89
C LYS A 270 15.78 6.39 3.40
N GLY A 271 14.72 6.28 2.60
CA GLY A 271 14.86 6.15 1.16
C GLY A 271 13.53 6.00 0.44
N VAL A 272 13.62 6.02 -0.88
CA VAL A 272 12.50 5.79 -1.80
C VAL A 272 12.88 4.76 -2.85
N ALA A 273 11.89 4.02 -3.36
CA ALA A 273 12.05 3.17 -4.54
C ALA A 273 10.84 3.32 -5.46
N VAL A 274 11.07 3.47 -6.76
CA VAL A 274 10.02 3.64 -7.76
C VAL A 274 10.25 2.62 -8.87
N SER A 275 9.21 1.87 -9.20
CA SER A 275 9.15 1.04 -10.39
C SER A 275 8.39 1.78 -11.48
N ALA A 276 8.93 1.84 -12.69
CA ALA A 276 8.32 2.53 -13.84
C ALA A 276 7.66 1.55 -14.81
#